data_AF-A0A418NDA9-F1
#
_entry.id   AF-A0A418NDA9-F1
#
_cell.length_a   1.000
_cell.length_b   1.000
_cell.length_c   1.000
_cell.angle_alpha   90.00
_cell.angle_beta   90.00
_cell.angle_gamma   90.00
#
_symmetry.space_group_name_H-M   'P 1'
#
loop_
_entity.id
_entity.type
_entity.pdbx_description
1 polymer ?
#
loop_
_entity_poly.entity_id
_entity_poly.type
_entity_poly.pdbx_seq_one_letter_code
_entity_poly.pdbx_strand_id
1 'polypeptide(L)'
;MRIAILGAALVLAACGDAGEPTREPDVAEPSAMPAVEPSATLEELGEDDIRAARLEGELACAFRRSDGQVPIFLGRGNVLDEVGAVAAVKYGGSVQRLEMEGRGGYDAMADGARFGGQGLTLTIARTGEAPIAEEPQAAMESPIYPATLTFTGPGEAKRVIEGLFECGP
;
A
#
# COMPACT_ATOMS: atom_id res chain seq x y z
N MET A 1 37.08 -16.45 58.04
CA MET A 1 36.19 -17.31 57.21
C MET A 1 37.09 -18.06 56.23
N ARG A 2 37.03 -19.39 56.23
CA ARG A 2 38.10 -20.33 55.81
C ARG A 2 38.16 -20.57 54.29
N ILE A 3 39.40 -20.71 53.79
CA ILE A 3 39.83 -21.20 52.47
C ILE A 3 39.98 -22.74 52.51
N ALA A 4 39.62 -23.45 51.42
CA ALA A 4 40.21 -24.71 50.91
C ALA A 4 39.39 -25.15 49.66
N ILE A 5 39.88 -25.36 48.44
CA ILE A 5 40.97 -26.19 47.84
C ILE A 5 40.67 -27.71 47.78
N LEU A 6 40.64 -28.20 46.53
CA LEU A 6 40.87 -29.55 45.94
C LEU A 6 39.97 -30.76 46.27
N GLY A 7 39.67 -31.53 45.21
CA GLY A 7 39.31 -32.94 45.30
C GLY A 7 38.82 -33.54 43.98
N ALA A 8 39.73 -34.02 43.13
CA ALA A 8 39.42 -34.83 41.96
C ALA A 8 39.35 -36.33 42.32
N ALA A 9 38.47 -37.10 41.67
CA ALA A 9 38.59 -38.55 41.54
C ALA A 9 37.88 -39.05 40.26
N LEU A 10 38.67 -39.62 39.34
CA LEU A 10 38.24 -40.49 38.24
C LEU A 10 38.02 -41.91 38.75
N VAL A 11 37.00 -42.62 38.23
CA VAL A 11 37.03 -44.09 38.03
C VAL A 11 36.23 -44.47 36.78
N LEU A 12 36.83 -45.27 35.89
CA LEU A 12 36.22 -45.91 34.71
C LEU A 12 35.63 -47.29 35.06
N ALA A 13 34.50 -47.66 34.41
CA ALA A 13 34.09 -49.02 34.04
C ALA A 13 32.92 -48.87 33.02
N ALA A 14 33.07 -49.11 31.71
CA ALA A 14 33.20 -50.38 30.97
C ALA A 14 31.91 -51.24 30.95
N CYS A 15 31.27 -51.30 29.78
CA CYS A 15 30.33 -52.30 29.19
C CYS A 15 29.48 -51.51 28.16
N GLY A 16 29.71 -51.57 26.85
CA GLY A 16 29.60 -52.77 26.02
C GLY A 16 28.16 -52.87 25.52
N ASP A 17 27.86 -52.28 24.36
CA ASP A 17 26.76 -52.74 23.52
C ASP A 17 27.04 -52.46 22.05
N ALA A 18 26.70 -53.46 21.25
CA ALA A 18 27.05 -53.62 19.86
C ALA A 18 26.06 -52.87 18.95
N GLY A 19 26.55 -52.46 17.79
CA GLY A 19 25.69 -52.05 16.68
C GLY A 19 25.74 -50.56 16.44
N GLU A 20 26.65 -50.15 15.55
CA GLU A 20 26.46 -48.94 14.76
C GLU A 20 25.36 -49.23 13.74
N PRO A 21 24.16 -48.64 13.81
CA PRO A 21 23.41 -48.43 12.60
C PRO A 21 24.13 -47.28 11.87
N THR A 22 24.71 -47.58 10.72
CA THR A 22 25.09 -46.56 9.75
C THR A 22 23.90 -45.62 9.58
N ARG A 23 23.98 -44.44 10.18
CA ARG A 23 23.03 -43.36 9.93
C ARG A 23 23.32 -42.90 8.50
N GLU A 24 22.52 -43.37 7.56
CA GLU A 24 22.41 -42.71 6.27
C GLU A 24 22.27 -41.20 6.53
N PRO A 25 23.03 -40.35 5.82
CA PRO A 25 22.85 -38.92 5.95
C PRO A 25 21.40 -38.64 5.57
N ASP A 26 20.64 -38.17 6.55
CA ASP A 26 19.30 -37.61 6.36
C ASP A 26 19.47 -36.51 5.30
N VAL A 27 19.08 -36.84 4.07
CA VAL A 27 19.04 -35.90 2.96
C VAL A 27 17.98 -34.90 3.35
N ALA A 28 18.41 -33.82 4.01
CA ALA A 28 17.56 -32.71 4.38
C ALA A 28 16.67 -32.38 3.19
N GLU A 29 15.37 -32.65 3.35
CA GLU A 29 14.36 -32.20 2.40
C GLU A 29 14.62 -30.72 2.14
N PRO A 30 14.68 -30.29 0.87
CA PRO A 30 14.89 -28.89 0.56
C PRO A 30 13.77 -28.13 1.27
N SER A 31 14.15 -27.34 2.28
CA SER A 31 13.22 -26.50 3.03
C SER A 31 12.47 -25.68 1.99
N ALA A 32 11.18 -25.99 1.81
CA ALA A 32 10.32 -25.23 0.94
C ALA A 32 10.44 -23.77 1.38
N MET A 33 10.98 -22.92 0.51
CA MET A 33 10.99 -21.50 0.76
C MET A 33 9.54 -21.09 1.05
N PRO A 34 9.27 -20.29 2.10
CA PRO A 34 7.91 -19.82 2.34
C PRO A 34 7.42 -19.17 1.05
N ALA A 35 6.23 -19.58 0.60
CA ALA A 35 5.61 -18.96 -0.55
C ALA A 35 5.58 -17.45 -0.33
N VAL A 36 6.11 -16.69 -1.28
CA VAL A 36 5.97 -15.23 -1.26
C VAL A 36 4.48 -14.96 -1.51
N GLU A 37 3.77 -14.58 -0.46
CA GLU A 37 2.38 -14.13 -0.58
C GLU A 37 2.33 -13.01 -1.63
N PRO A 38 1.37 -13.05 -2.58
CA PRO A 38 1.27 -12.03 -3.60
C PRO A 38 1.06 -10.66 -2.96
N SER A 39 1.92 -9.72 -3.31
CA SER A 39 1.90 -8.35 -2.78
C SER A 39 0.62 -7.63 -3.24
N ALA A 40 -0.15 -7.07 -2.32
CA ALA A 40 -1.49 -6.51 -2.60
C ALA A 40 -1.42 -5.31 -3.55
N THR A 41 -2.48 -5.05 -4.33
CA THR A 41 -2.54 -3.94 -5.29
C THR A 41 -3.75 -3.05 -5.03
N LEU A 42 -3.79 -1.87 -5.66
CA LEU A 42 -4.98 -1.04 -5.67
C LEU A 42 -6.02 -1.61 -6.63
N GLU A 43 -7.24 -1.75 -6.14
CA GLU A 43 -8.38 -2.30 -6.86
C GLU A 43 -9.33 -1.18 -7.30
N GLU A 44 -10.21 -1.51 -8.24
CA GLU A 44 -11.27 -0.61 -8.67
C GLU A 44 -12.26 -0.34 -7.52
N LEU A 45 -12.71 0.91 -7.43
CA LEU A 45 -13.70 1.38 -6.47
C LEU A 45 -15.09 1.28 -7.11
N GLY A 46 -15.84 0.25 -6.72
CA GLY A 46 -17.24 0.14 -7.08
C GLY A 46 -18.12 1.12 -6.28
N GLU A 47 -19.39 1.22 -6.66
CA GLU A 47 -20.32 2.12 -5.97
C GLU A 47 -20.49 1.80 -4.47
N ASP A 48 -20.49 0.51 -4.11
CA ASP A 48 -20.55 0.07 -2.71
C ASP A 48 -19.31 0.49 -1.93
N ASP A 49 -18.13 0.40 -2.56
CA ASP A 49 -16.87 0.82 -1.95
C ASP A 49 -16.90 2.33 -1.66
N ILE A 50 -17.37 3.13 -2.63
CA ILE A 50 -17.50 4.59 -2.52
C ILE A 50 -18.51 4.98 -1.43
N ARG A 51 -19.69 4.33 -1.39
CA ARG A 51 -20.70 4.58 -0.35
C ARG A 51 -20.18 4.20 1.03
N ALA A 52 -19.47 3.08 1.15
CA ALA A 52 -18.92 2.61 2.42
C ALA A 52 -17.83 3.55 2.98
N ALA A 53 -17.07 4.23 2.12
CA ALA A 53 -16.00 5.14 2.52
C ALA A 53 -16.49 6.42 3.23
N ARG A 54 -17.76 6.81 3.03
CA ARG A 54 -18.39 8.00 3.64
C ARG A 54 -17.50 9.25 3.53
N LEU A 55 -16.96 9.49 2.34
CA LEU A 55 -16.09 10.64 2.09
C LEU A 55 -16.87 11.95 2.23
N GLU A 56 -16.26 12.89 2.96
CA GLU A 56 -16.80 14.23 3.19
C GLU A 56 -16.13 15.20 2.23
N GLY A 57 -16.81 16.30 1.89
CA GLY A 57 -16.31 17.30 0.96
C GLY A 57 -17.30 17.58 -0.18
N GLU A 58 -17.29 18.82 -0.68
CA GLU A 58 -18.15 19.26 -1.76
C GLU A 58 -17.72 18.69 -3.11
N LEU A 59 -16.42 18.82 -3.44
CA LEU A 59 -15.86 18.47 -4.73
C LEU A 59 -15.01 17.19 -4.65
N ALA A 60 -14.77 16.57 -5.79
CA ALA A 60 -14.07 15.31 -5.87
C ALA A 60 -12.94 15.33 -6.91
N CYS A 61 -11.93 14.49 -6.65
CA CYS A 61 -10.94 14.11 -7.64
C CYS A 61 -10.87 12.59 -7.74
N ALA A 62 -10.86 12.06 -8.95
CA ALA A 62 -10.75 10.63 -9.23
C ALA A 62 -9.48 10.33 -10.01
N PHE A 63 -8.83 9.20 -9.69
CA PHE A 63 -7.76 8.65 -10.52
C PHE A 63 -8.18 7.29 -11.04
N ARG A 64 -8.04 7.09 -12.36
CA ARG A 64 -8.25 5.82 -13.05
C ARG A 64 -7.01 5.45 -13.86
N ARG A 65 -6.81 4.15 -14.08
CA ARG A 65 -5.76 3.66 -14.99
C ARG A 65 -6.00 4.18 -16.41
N SER A 66 -4.94 4.36 -17.19
CA SER A 66 -5.05 4.90 -18.57
C SER A 66 -5.94 4.04 -19.48
N ASP A 67 -5.97 2.72 -19.25
CA ASP A 67 -6.77 1.73 -19.96
C ASP A 67 -8.10 1.39 -19.26
N GLY A 68 -8.36 1.98 -18.10
CA GLY A 68 -9.53 1.70 -17.27
C GLY A 68 -10.55 2.84 -17.27
N GLN A 69 -11.80 2.50 -16.96
CA GLN A 69 -12.89 3.47 -16.77
C GLN A 69 -13.26 3.66 -15.31
N VAL A 70 -13.06 2.63 -14.48
CA VAL A 70 -13.42 2.67 -13.06
C VAL A 70 -12.27 3.27 -12.25
N PRO A 71 -12.53 4.21 -11.32
CA PRO A 71 -11.49 4.79 -10.50
C PRO A 71 -10.89 3.77 -9.53
N ILE A 72 -9.61 3.95 -9.20
CA ILE A 72 -8.92 3.21 -8.13
C ILE A 72 -8.62 4.09 -6.91
N PHE A 73 -8.88 5.39 -7.05
CA PHE A 73 -8.78 6.39 -6.01
C PHE A 73 -9.92 7.39 -6.20
N LEU A 74 -10.52 7.79 -5.09
CA LEU A 74 -11.48 8.89 -5.03
C LEU A 74 -11.15 9.77 -3.82
N GLY A 75 -10.81 11.02 -4.05
CA GLY A 75 -10.59 12.04 -3.04
C GLY A 75 -11.75 13.04 -3.00
N ARG A 76 -12.09 13.56 -1.82
CA ARG A 76 -13.06 14.64 -1.63
C ARG A 76 -12.54 15.70 -0.67
N GLY A 77 -12.90 16.94 -0.94
CA GLY A 77 -12.57 18.08 -0.08
C GLY A 77 -13.48 19.27 -0.36
N ASN A 78 -13.50 20.23 0.56
CA ASN A 78 -14.16 21.51 0.34
C ASN A 78 -13.20 22.49 -0.35
N VAL A 79 -13.75 23.50 -1.02
CA VAL A 79 -12.96 24.59 -1.63
C VAL A 79 -12.29 25.41 -0.51
N LEU A 80 -10.99 25.70 -0.65
CA LEU A 80 -10.22 26.54 0.27
C LEU A 80 -10.38 26.19 1.75
N ASP A 81 -10.30 24.89 2.08
CA ASP A 81 -10.46 24.41 3.46
C ASP A 81 -9.17 24.53 4.29
N GLU A 82 -9.30 24.86 5.58
CA GLU A 82 -8.21 24.80 6.54
C GLU A 82 -7.83 23.35 6.91
N VAL A 83 -8.69 22.38 6.58
CA VAL A 83 -8.40 20.94 6.68
C VAL A 83 -7.92 20.35 5.33
N GLY A 84 -7.34 19.15 5.40
CA GLY A 84 -6.96 18.38 4.22
C GLY A 84 -8.16 17.66 3.59
N ALA A 85 -8.03 17.29 2.33
CA ALA A 85 -8.97 16.38 1.68
C ALA A 85 -8.91 14.97 2.30
N VAL A 86 -9.96 14.19 2.12
CA VAL A 86 -10.05 12.77 2.51
C VAL A 86 -10.15 11.92 1.26
N ALA A 87 -9.65 10.70 1.29
CA ALA A 87 -9.70 9.81 0.13
C ALA A 87 -10.09 8.38 0.48
N ALA A 88 -10.60 7.67 -0.52
CA ALA A 88 -10.86 6.25 -0.51
C ALA A 88 -10.01 5.54 -1.56
N VAL A 89 -9.50 4.38 -1.19
CA VAL A 89 -8.89 3.39 -2.08
C VAL A 89 -9.31 2.00 -1.65
N LYS A 90 -9.27 1.02 -2.55
CA LYS A 90 -9.44 -0.39 -2.21
C LYS A 90 -8.10 -1.10 -2.31
N TYR A 91 -7.66 -1.72 -1.23
CA TYR A 91 -6.35 -2.35 -1.13
C TYR A 91 -6.46 -3.65 -0.33
N GLY A 92 -6.02 -4.76 -0.93
CA GLY A 92 -6.12 -6.09 -0.30
C GLY A 92 -7.56 -6.51 -0.02
N GLY A 93 -8.49 -6.16 -0.91
CA GLY A 93 -9.92 -6.44 -0.83
C GLY A 93 -10.70 -5.52 0.12
N SER A 94 -10.05 -4.58 0.80
CA SER A 94 -10.67 -3.70 1.80
C SER A 94 -10.62 -2.24 1.39
N VAL A 95 -11.72 -1.52 1.62
CA VAL A 95 -11.76 -0.07 1.44
C VAL A 95 -11.01 0.61 2.58
N GLN A 96 -10.02 1.41 2.23
CA GLN A 96 -9.24 2.21 3.16
C GLN A 96 -9.54 3.69 2.95
N ARG A 97 -9.87 4.37 4.04
CA ARG A 97 -9.88 5.83 4.10
C ARG A 97 -8.47 6.34 4.39
N LEU A 98 -8.04 7.35 3.63
CA LEU A 98 -6.77 8.03 3.76
C LEU A 98 -7.02 9.53 3.97
N GLU A 99 -6.08 10.18 4.65
CA GLU A 99 -6.11 11.62 4.90
C GLU A 99 -5.02 12.29 4.06
N MET A 100 -5.32 13.45 3.48
CA MET A 100 -4.34 14.24 2.73
C MET A 100 -3.26 14.77 3.69
N GLU A 101 -1.99 14.62 3.30
CA GLU A 101 -0.89 15.29 3.97
C GLU A 101 -0.93 16.78 3.63
N GLY A 102 -1.28 17.63 4.61
CA GLY A 102 -1.34 19.08 4.45
C GLY A 102 -2.74 19.66 4.66
N ARG A 103 -2.99 20.82 4.05
CA ARG A 103 -4.24 21.60 4.14
C ARG A 103 -4.62 22.11 2.73
N GLY A 104 -5.76 22.80 2.62
CA GLY A 104 -6.20 23.43 1.37
C GLY A 104 -7.30 22.68 0.64
N GLY A 105 -7.87 21.64 1.27
CA GLY A 105 -9.02 20.90 0.75
C GLY A 105 -8.89 20.46 -0.71
N TYR A 106 -9.93 20.75 -1.49
CA TYR A 106 -10.03 20.39 -2.90
C TYR A 106 -8.96 21.08 -3.78
N ASP A 107 -8.73 22.38 -3.60
CA ASP A 107 -7.82 23.13 -4.48
C ASP A 107 -6.39 22.59 -4.41
N ALA A 108 -5.92 22.28 -3.19
CA ALA A 108 -4.62 21.67 -2.99
C ALA A 108 -4.56 20.24 -3.56
N MET A 109 -5.68 19.49 -3.51
CA MET A 109 -5.76 18.15 -4.10
C MET A 109 -5.75 18.17 -5.63
N ALA A 110 -6.38 19.17 -6.26
CA ALA A 110 -6.55 19.25 -7.71
C ALA A 110 -5.24 19.41 -8.49
N ASP A 111 -4.20 19.95 -7.85
CA ASP A 111 -2.85 20.04 -8.42
C ASP A 111 -2.03 18.76 -8.26
N GLY A 112 -2.58 17.75 -7.57
CA GLY A 112 -1.90 16.55 -7.11
C GLY A 112 -1.59 16.65 -5.62
N ALA A 113 -1.68 15.52 -4.91
CA ALA A 113 -1.52 15.48 -3.47
C ALA A 113 -0.98 14.15 -2.96
N ARG A 114 -0.55 14.15 -1.70
CA ARG A 114 -0.10 12.98 -0.96
C ARG A 114 -1.11 12.63 0.11
N PHE A 115 -1.36 11.33 0.29
CA PHE A 115 -2.32 10.79 1.24
C PHE A 115 -1.68 9.68 2.07
N GLY A 116 -2.09 9.58 3.33
CA GLY A 116 -1.62 8.56 4.25
C GLY A 116 -2.73 8.02 5.15
N GLY A 117 -2.63 6.74 5.50
CA GLY A 117 -3.57 6.10 6.42
C GLY A 117 -3.37 4.59 6.43
N GLN A 118 -3.56 3.96 7.60
CA GLN A 118 -3.59 2.49 7.72
C GLN A 118 -2.33 1.77 7.18
N GLY A 119 -1.17 2.44 7.22
CA GLY A 119 0.10 1.92 6.71
C GLY A 119 0.26 2.00 5.19
N LEU A 120 -0.71 2.58 4.48
CA LEU A 120 -0.65 2.91 3.07
C LEU A 120 -0.24 4.38 2.90
N THR A 121 0.66 4.64 1.96
CA THR A 121 0.98 6.00 1.50
C THR A 121 0.76 6.08 0.00
N LEU A 122 0.17 7.19 -0.47
CA LEU A 122 -0.21 7.39 -1.86
C LEU A 122 0.17 8.82 -2.29
N THR A 123 0.64 8.99 -3.52
CA THR A 123 0.93 10.30 -4.12
C THR A 123 0.40 10.33 -5.54
N ILE A 124 -0.43 11.31 -5.85
CA ILE A 124 -0.91 11.61 -7.20
C ILE A 124 -0.15 12.83 -7.70
N ALA A 125 0.43 12.72 -8.89
CA ALA A 125 1.10 13.83 -9.56
C ALA A 125 0.67 13.90 -11.03
N ARG A 126 0.17 15.05 -11.47
CA ARG A 126 -0.06 15.32 -12.90
C ARG A 126 1.27 15.25 -13.64
N THR A 127 1.26 14.62 -14.82
CA THR A 127 2.44 14.47 -15.68
C THR A 127 2.41 15.43 -16.88
N GLY A 128 1.29 16.11 -17.11
CA GLY A 128 1.13 17.16 -18.12
C GLY A 128 0.61 18.46 -17.53
N GLU A 129 1.02 19.60 -18.11
CA GLU A 129 0.63 20.94 -17.66
C GLU A 129 -0.78 21.34 -18.15
N ALA A 130 -1.26 20.71 -19.23
CA ALA A 130 -2.56 20.96 -19.82
C ALA A 130 -3.45 19.71 -19.73
N PRO A 131 -4.77 19.90 -19.58
CA PRO A 131 -5.70 18.78 -19.63
C PRO A 131 -5.77 18.21 -21.05
N ILE A 132 -6.18 16.95 -21.11
CA ILE A 132 -6.43 16.24 -22.36
C ILE A 132 -7.61 16.92 -23.06
N ALA A 133 -7.42 17.26 -24.34
CA ALA A 133 -8.49 17.79 -25.16
C ALA A 133 -9.54 16.70 -25.41
N GLU A 134 -10.79 16.99 -25.08
CA GLU A 134 -11.93 16.13 -25.36
C GLU A 134 -12.60 16.51 -26.68
N GLU A 135 -13.12 15.53 -27.42
CA GLU A 135 -13.88 15.75 -28.66
C GLU A 135 -15.30 15.15 -28.55
N PRO A 136 -16.37 15.94 -28.70
CA PRO A 136 -16.37 17.40 -28.86
C PRO A 136 -15.87 18.10 -27.59
N GLN A 137 -15.34 19.32 -27.74
CA GLN A 137 -14.84 20.10 -26.62
C GLN A 137 -15.97 20.36 -25.61
N ALA A 138 -15.97 19.63 -24.49
CA ALA A 138 -16.90 19.84 -23.40
C ALA A 138 -16.47 21.08 -22.58
N ALA A 139 -17.41 21.64 -21.82
CA ALA A 139 -17.05 22.63 -20.81
C ALA A 139 -16.06 21.97 -19.83
N MET A 140 -14.95 22.64 -19.54
CA MET A 140 -13.86 22.13 -18.70
C MET A 140 -14.25 22.16 -17.20
N GLU A 141 -15.46 21.72 -16.86
CA GLU A 141 -15.94 21.65 -15.47
C GLU A 141 -15.19 20.57 -14.69
N SER A 142 -14.76 19.50 -15.38
CA SER A 142 -13.96 18.40 -14.84
C SER A 142 -12.76 18.10 -15.74
N PRO A 143 -11.72 18.96 -15.76
CA PRO A 143 -10.58 18.75 -16.66
C PRO A 143 -9.83 17.45 -16.31
N ILE A 144 -9.54 16.65 -17.35
CA ILE A 144 -8.80 15.38 -17.23
C ILE A 144 -7.33 15.64 -17.53
N TYR A 145 -6.44 15.29 -16.60
CA TYR A 145 -4.98 15.38 -16.78
C TYR A 145 -4.34 13.99 -16.86
N PRO A 146 -3.29 13.79 -17.67
CA PRO A 146 -2.42 12.64 -17.50
C PRO A 146 -1.71 12.76 -16.15
N ALA A 147 -1.59 11.64 -15.43
CA ALA A 147 -1.05 11.62 -14.08
C ALA A 147 -0.42 10.27 -13.72
N THR A 148 0.36 10.27 -12.65
CA THR A 148 0.88 9.06 -11.99
C THR A 148 0.27 8.94 -10.60
N LEU A 149 -0.06 7.72 -10.21
CA LEU A 149 -0.38 7.34 -8.84
C LEU A 149 0.72 6.42 -8.33
N THR A 150 1.44 6.92 -7.34
CA THR A 150 2.48 6.19 -6.64
C THR A 150 1.94 5.71 -5.30
N PHE A 151 2.12 4.44 -4.94
CA PHE A 151 1.75 3.96 -3.61
C PHE A 151 2.79 3.02 -2.99
N THR A 152 2.79 2.97 -1.66
CA THR A 152 3.60 2.04 -0.85
C THR A 152 2.71 1.49 0.26
N GLY A 153 2.48 0.17 0.24
CA GLY A 153 1.77 -0.55 1.29
C GLY A 153 2.69 -1.02 2.43
N PRO A 154 2.13 -1.60 3.51
CA PRO A 154 2.90 -2.02 4.68
C PRO A 154 3.95 -3.09 4.34
N GLY A 155 5.24 -2.75 4.49
CA GLY A 155 6.35 -3.67 4.21
C GLY A 155 6.55 -3.96 2.71
N GLU A 156 5.84 -3.25 1.82
CA GLU A 156 5.93 -3.45 0.38
C GLU A 156 6.86 -2.44 -0.29
N ALA A 157 7.37 -2.82 -1.46
CA ALA A 157 8.06 -1.88 -2.34
C ALA A 157 7.08 -0.85 -2.93
N LYS A 158 7.62 0.35 -3.21
CA LYS A 158 6.91 1.40 -3.94
C LYS A 158 6.47 0.90 -5.32
N ARG A 159 5.22 1.21 -5.70
CA ARG A 159 4.67 0.96 -7.03
C ARG A 159 4.15 2.24 -7.65
N VAL A 160 4.12 2.26 -8.99
CA VAL A 160 3.68 3.41 -9.79
C VAL A 160 2.66 2.91 -10.81
N ILE A 161 1.58 3.66 -10.97
CA ILE A 161 0.51 3.41 -11.92
C ILE A 161 0.36 4.67 -12.77
N GLU A 162 0.46 4.52 -14.09
CA GLU A 162 0.11 5.57 -15.05
C GLU A 162 -1.41 5.63 -15.21
N GLY A 163 -1.95 6.84 -15.32
CA GLY A 163 -3.38 7.02 -15.40
C GLY A 163 -3.81 8.43 -15.72
N LEU A 164 -5.09 8.66 -15.43
CA LEU A 164 -5.79 9.90 -15.67
C LEU A 164 -6.36 10.41 -14.35
N PHE A 165 -6.21 11.70 -14.11
CA PHE A 165 -6.68 12.40 -12.92
C PHE A 165 -7.68 13.48 -13.32
N GLU A 166 -8.88 13.38 -12.77
CA GLU A 166 -10.02 14.23 -13.11
C GLU A 166 -10.58 14.83 -11.82
N CYS A 167 -10.80 16.14 -11.80
CA CYS A 167 -11.28 16.86 -10.63
C CYS A 167 -12.43 17.78 -11.00
N GLY A 168 -13.53 17.73 -10.25
CA GLY A 168 -14.72 18.52 -10.54
C GLY A 168 -15.86 18.28 -9.53
N PRO A 169 -17.06 18.82 -9.82
CA PRO A 169 -18.27 18.65 -9.00
C PRO A 169 -18.86 17.23 -9.05
#